data_AF-A0A2W6UZQ7-F1
#
_entry.id   AF-A0A2W6UZQ7-F1
#
_cell.length_a   1.000
_cell.length_b   1.000
_cell.length_c   1.000
_cell.angle_alpha   90.00
_cell.angle_beta   90.00
_cell.angle_gamma   90.00
#
_symmetry.space_group_name_H-M   'P 1'
#
loop_
_entity.id
_entity.type
_entity.pdbx_description
1 polymer ?
#
loop_
_entity_poly.entity_id
_entity_poly.type
_entity_poly.pdbx_seq_one_letter_code
_entity_poly.pdbx_strand_id
1 'polypeptide(L)'
;MLTLATQAEREPGSGALAEPEIFASLQGEGPSAGYPCAFIRLSRCNLACHWCDTAYTWHFTGDNRPHRDGLAFERRANQLVLSEEEAAARILALGQNRLVITGGEPLLQGAALARLAALLPDMRIEIETNGTVAPHAALDGQVAQYNVSPKLAHSGNPADLALPPERLTAWAAEPRATFKFVIATPDDLAEVRALAENYAIPRERIMLMPEGTDSATLRERECWLAPLALEHGLRLSDRLHIHLYGDTRAT
;
A
#
# COMPACT_ATOMS: atom_id res chain seq x y z
N MET A 1 -18.34 8.32 -5.67
CA MET A 1 -17.72 8.78 -4.42
C MET A 1 -16.64 7.82 -3.97
N LEU A 2 -15.52 8.36 -3.51
CA LEU A 2 -14.39 7.67 -2.89
C LEU A 2 -14.35 7.96 -1.39
N THR A 3 -13.95 6.98 -0.59
CA THR A 3 -13.73 7.14 0.85
C THR A 3 -12.23 7.18 1.13
N LEU A 4 -11.72 8.34 1.54
CA LEU A 4 -10.28 8.60 1.69
C LEU A 4 -9.87 8.68 3.16
N ALA A 5 -8.59 8.44 3.42
CA ALA A 5 -7.97 8.80 4.68
C ALA A 5 -7.70 10.32 4.75
N THR A 6 -7.35 10.83 5.93
CA THR A 6 -7.07 12.26 6.16
C THR A 6 -5.61 12.49 6.53
N GLN A 7 -5.05 13.64 6.12
CA GLN A 7 -3.63 13.97 6.26
C GLN A 7 -3.16 14.18 7.72
N ALA A 8 -4.07 14.48 8.65
CA ALA A 8 -3.74 14.67 10.06
C ALA A 8 -4.95 14.35 10.97
N GLU A 9 -4.66 14.04 12.23
CA GLU A 9 -5.68 14.02 13.26
C GLU A 9 -6.19 15.44 13.51
N ARG A 10 -7.51 15.60 13.52
CA ARG A 10 -8.16 16.88 13.79
C ARG A 10 -7.87 17.32 15.24
N GLU A 11 -7.27 18.50 15.43
CA GLU A 11 -7.32 19.15 16.74
C GLU A 11 -8.78 19.45 17.13
N PRO A 12 -9.25 19.01 18.31
CA PRO A 12 -10.62 19.29 18.75
C PRO A 12 -10.85 20.81 18.87
N GLY A 13 -11.61 21.39 17.94
CA GLY A 13 -12.10 22.78 18.02
C GLY A 13 -11.56 23.75 16.96
N SER A 14 -10.66 23.33 16.06
CA SER A 14 -10.00 24.24 15.10
C SER A 14 -10.89 24.80 13.97
N GLY A 15 -12.11 24.29 13.78
CA GLY A 15 -13.03 24.72 12.71
C GLY A 15 -12.57 24.40 11.27
N ALA A 16 -11.33 23.95 11.08
CA ALA A 16 -10.78 23.55 9.79
C ALA A 16 -11.37 22.19 9.33
N LEU A 17 -11.70 22.08 8.05
CA LEU A 17 -12.11 20.82 7.43
C LEU A 17 -10.92 19.85 7.39
N ALA A 18 -11.16 18.55 7.62
CA ALA A 18 -10.12 17.55 7.47
C ALA A 18 -9.73 17.43 5.99
N GLU A 19 -8.43 17.51 5.68
CA GLU A 19 -7.95 17.42 4.30
C GLU A 19 -7.80 15.95 3.87
N PRO A 20 -8.24 15.61 2.63
CA PRO A 20 -8.05 14.29 2.06
C PRO A 20 -6.56 14.02 1.93
N GLU A 21 -6.16 12.77 2.17
CA GLU A 21 -4.79 12.34 1.93
C GLU A 21 -4.50 12.17 0.43
N ILE A 22 -4.41 13.33 -0.24
CA ILE A 22 -3.98 13.54 -1.62
C ILE A 22 -2.80 14.52 -1.58
N PHE A 23 -1.62 14.08 -1.98
CA PHE A 23 -0.38 14.85 -1.82
C PHE A 23 0.65 14.47 -2.89
N ALA A 24 1.67 15.31 -3.08
CA ALA A 24 2.80 15.00 -3.95
C ALA A 24 4.01 14.58 -3.12
N SER A 25 4.69 13.51 -3.55
CA SER A 25 5.92 13.02 -2.92
C SER A 25 6.75 12.19 -3.92
N LEU A 26 7.87 11.63 -3.47
CA LEU A 26 8.59 10.57 -4.16
C LEU A 26 8.00 9.21 -3.76
N GLN A 27 7.75 8.33 -4.72
CA GLN A 27 7.52 6.91 -4.40
C GLN A 27 8.72 6.37 -3.64
N GLY A 28 8.47 5.82 -2.45
CA GLY A 28 9.52 5.38 -1.56
C GLY A 28 9.87 3.91 -1.70
N GLU A 29 9.03 3.13 -2.39
CA GLU A 29 9.08 1.67 -2.38
C GLU A 29 8.97 1.07 -3.79
N GLY A 30 9.39 -0.18 -3.94
CA GLY A 30 9.17 -0.97 -5.15
C GLY A 30 9.96 -0.49 -6.38
N PRO A 31 9.55 -0.91 -7.60
CA PRO A 31 10.26 -0.59 -8.85
C PRO A 31 10.29 0.89 -9.21
N SER A 32 9.36 1.66 -8.64
CA SER A 32 9.18 3.09 -8.89
C SER A 32 9.75 3.97 -7.77
N ALA A 33 10.58 3.41 -6.87
CA ALA A 33 11.27 4.20 -5.86
C ALA A 33 12.05 5.38 -6.48
N GLY A 34 11.87 6.59 -5.94
CA GLY A 34 12.47 7.85 -6.39
C GLY A 34 11.67 8.62 -7.46
N TYR A 35 10.59 8.07 -8.02
CA TYR A 35 9.75 8.82 -8.97
C TYR A 35 8.90 9.88 -8.26
N PRO A 36 8.78 11.11 -8.80
CA PRO A 36 7.76 12.08 -8.36
C PRO A 36 6.35 11.56 -8.70
N CYS A 37 5.48 11.55 -7.69
CA CYS A 37 4.14 10.99 -7.76
C CYS A 37 3.14 11.89 -7.05
N ALA A 38 1.93 11.96 -7.61
CA ALA A 38 0.75 12.22 -6.81
C ALA A 38 0.40 10.92 -6.06
N PHE A 39 -0.08 11.07 -4.83
CA PHE A 39 -0.62 9.99 -4.01
C PHE A 39 -2.08 10.25 -3.72
N ILE A 40 -2.87 9.18 -3.65
CA ILE A 40 -4.19 9.18 -3.03
C ILE A 40 -4.26 7.98 -2.09
N ARG A 41 -4.49 8.25 -0.79
CA ARG A 41 -4.68 7.22 0.23
C ARG A 41 -6.17 7.02 0.52
N LEU A 42 -6.68 5.85 0.13
CA LEU A 42 -8.03 5.43 0.46
C LEU A 42 -8.13 4.95 1.91
N SER A 43 -9.38 4.83 2.38
CA SER A 43 -9.69 4.31 3.70
C SER A 43 -10.35 2.93 3.60
N ARG A 44 -10.27 2.15 4.68
CA ARG A 44 -10.74 0.78 4.93
C ARG A 44 -9.85 -0.30 4.35
N CYS A 45 -9.52 -1.29 5.18
CA CYS A 45 -8.78 -2.49 4.80
C CYS A 45 -9.53 -3.74 5.28
N ASN A 46 -9.53 -4.78 4.45
CA ASN A 46 -10.08 -6.09 4.77
C ASN A 46 -9.11 -6.95 5.62
N LEU A 47 -7.86 -6.52 5.78
CA LEU A 47 -6.88 -7.15 6.67
C LEU A 47 -6.63 -6.28 7.91
N ALA A 48 -6.09 -6.90 8.95
CA ALA A 48 -5.69 -6.27 10.21
C ALA A 48 -4.24 -6.65 10.54
N CYS A 49 -3.31 -6.19 9.70
CA CYS A 49 -1.89 -6.52 9.88
C CYS A 49 -1.41 -5.93 11.21
N HIS A 50 -0.78 -6.77 12.04
CA HIS A 50 -0.34 -6.40 13.38
C HIS A 50 0.65 -5.23 13.39
N TRP A 51 1.44 -5.09 12.31
CA TRP A 51 2.47 -4.06 12.14
C TRP A 51 2.06 -2.92 11.18
N CYS A 52 0.77 -2.76 10.87
CA CYS A 52 0.31 -1.74 9.92
C CYS A 52 0.63 -0.32 10.41
N ASP A 53 1.51 0.39 9.70
CA ASP A 53 1.83 1.80 9.97
C ASP A 53 0.70 2.78 9.60
N THR A 54 -0.25 2.35 8.77
CA THR A 54 -1.43 3.15 8.40
C THR A 54 -2.72 2.63 9.06
N ALA A 55 -2.67 2.20 10.32
CA ALA A 55 -3.81 1.64 11.06
C ALA A 55 -5.02 2.60 11.12
N TYR A 56 -4.78 3.91 11.07
CA TYR A 56 -5.81 4.95 10.99
C TYR A 56 -6.73 4.84 9.76
N THR A 57 -6.37 4.04 8.76
CA THR A 57 -7.23 3.77 7.62
C THR A 57 -8.30 2.70 7.91
N TRP A 58 -8.17 1.86 8.94
CA TRP A 58 -9.09 0.73 9.16
C TRP A 58 -9.44 0.43 10.60
N HIS A 59 -8.55 0.67 11.57
CA HIS A 59 -8.74 0.33 12.98
C HIS A 59 -9.49 1.45 13.72
N PHE A 60 -10.77 1.62 13.39
CA PHE A 60 -11.60 2.65 13.98
C PHE A 60 -12.19 2.22 15.33
N THR A 61 -12.55 3.18 16.19
CA THR A 61 -13.28 2.91 17.44
C THR A 61 -14.46 1.96 17.21
N GLY A 62 -14.45 0.81 17.90
CA GLY A 62 -15.44 -0.27 17.76
C GLY A 62 -15.04 -1.41 16.81
N ASP A 63 -13.91 -1.31 16.12
CA ASP A 63 -13.26 -2.46 15.48
C ASP A 63 -12.53 -3.29 16.56
N ASN A 64 -12.75 -4.60 16.56
CA ASN A 64 -12.19 -5.51 17.58
C ASN A 64 -11.01 -6.33 17.04
N ARG A 65 -10.58 -6.10 15.80
CA ARG A 65 -9.41 -6.76 15.23
C ARG A 65 -8.13 -6.21 15.88
N PRO A 66 -7.13 -7.05 16.20
CA PRO A 66 -5.96 -6.63 16.98
C PRO A 66 -4.98 -5.75 16.18
N HIS A 67 -4.26 -4.88 16.88
CA HIS A 67 -3.13 -4.09 16.36
C HIS A 67 -2.06 -3.89 17.46
N ARG A 68 -0.77 -3.71 17.10
CA ARG A 68 0.36 -3.83 18.06
C ARG A 68 0.39 -2.76 19.12
N ASP A 69 -0.08 -1.58 18.76
CA ASP A 69 -0.10 -0.40 19.61
C ASP A 69 -1.41 -0.26 20.41
N GLY A 70 -2.43 -1.09 20.10
CA GLY A 70 -3.77 -0.99 20.69
C GLY A 70 -4.51 0.32 20.39
N LEU A 71 -4.02 1.16 19.46
CA LEU A 71 -4.58 2.47 19.13
C LEU A 71 -5.79 2.32 18.21
N ALA A 72 -6.95 2.84 18.63
CA ALA A 72 -8.15 2.95 17.79
C ALA A 72 -8.39 4.41 17.39
N PHE A 73 -8.89 4.61 16.17
CA PHE A 73 -9.02 5.94 15.57
C PHE A 73 -10.47 6.39 15.42
N GLU A 74 -10.74 7.67 15.66
CA GLU A 74 -12.07 8.24 15.40
C GLU A 74 -12.34 8.33 13.89
N ARG A 75 -13.37 7.63 13.42
CA ARG A 75 -13.72 7.55 11.99
C ARG A 75 -13.92 8.92 11.36
N ARG A 76 -14.64 9.82 12.02
CA ARG A 76 -14.91 11.17 11.49
C ARG A 76 -13.67 12.05 11.37
N ALA A 77 -12.61 11.76 12.12
CA ALA A 77 -11.35 12.49 12.06
C ALA A 77 -10.40 11.91 11.01
N ASN A 78 -10.50 10.60 10.73
CA ASN A 78 -9.56 9.83 9.90
C ASN A 78 -10.14 9.37 8.56
N GLN A 79 -11.39 9.72 8.25
CA GLN A 79 -12.09 9.33 7.04
C GLN A 79 -12.99 10.44 6.54
N LEU A 80 -12.98 10.66 5.23
CA LEU A 80 -13.92 11.54 4.54
C LEU A 80 -14.37 10.93 3.21
N VAL A 81 -15.31 11.58 2.54
CA VAL A 81 -15.84 11.13 1.25
C VAL A 81 -15.71 12.26 0.24
N LEU A 82 -15.11 11.97 -0.92
CA LEU A 82 -14.92 12.91 -2.04
C LEU A 82 -15.60 12.38 -3.31
N SER A 83 -16.05 13.27 -4.18
CA SER A 83 -16.41 12.88 -5.55
C SER A 83 -15.16 12.54 -6.36
N GLU A 84 -15.32 11.76 -7.42
CA GLU A 84 -14.24 11.41 -8.34
C GLU A 84 -13.69 12.66 -9.05
N GLU A 85 -14.56 13.63 -9.39
CA GLU A 85 -14.19 14.91 -9.99
C GLU A 85 -13.38 15.79 -9.04
N GLU A 86 -13.79 15.87 -7.77
CA GLU A 86 -13.05 16.62 -6.74
C GLU A 86 -11.67 15.99 -6.49
N ALA A 87 -11.60 14.66 -6.42
CA ALA A 87 -10.34 13.95 -6.26
C ALA A 87 -9.44 14.15 -7.48
N ALA A 88 -9.97 14.05 -8.71
CA ALA A 88 -9.22 14.28 -9.95
C ALA A 88 -8.66 15.71 -10.01
N ALA A 89 -9.49 16.72 -9.69
CA ALA A 89 -9.05 18.12 -9.67
C ALA A 89 -7.90 18.35 -8.70
N ARG A 90 -7.97 17.78 -7.48
CA ARG A 90 -6.90 17.85 -6.48
C ARG A 90 -5.62 17.15 -6.94
N ILE A 91 -5.75 15.97 -7.55
CA ILE A 91 -4.60 15.22 -8.10
C ILE A 91 -3.92 16.00 -9.22
N LEU A 92 -4.68 16.54 -10.17
CA LEU A 92 -4.14 17.32 -11.29
C LEU A 92 -3.42 18.59 -10.82
N ALA A 93 -3.94 19.23 -9.77
CA ALA A 93 -3.34 20.43 -9.18
C ALA A 93 -1.93 20.18 -8.59
N LEU A 94 -1.57 18.93 -8.30
CA LEU A 94 -0.22 18.57 -7.82
C LEU A 94 0.85 18.59 -8.93
N GLY A 95 0.43 18.62 -10.21
CA GLY A 95 1.35 18.72 -11.35
C GLY A 95 2.22 17.49 -11.62
N GLN A 96 1.88 16.33 -11.04
CA GLN A 96 2.60 15.07 -11.25
C GLN A 96 1.96 14.28 -12.41
N ASN A 97 2.76 13.46 -13.10
CA ASN A 97 2.31 12.62 -14.21
C ASN A 97 2.16 11.13 -13.84
N ARG A 98 2.44 10.79 -12.58
CA ARG A 98 2.28 9.46 -12.01
C ARG A 98 1.39 9.56 -10.77
N LEU A 99 0.43 8.65 -10.66
CA LEU A 99 -0.47 8.54 -9.51
C LEU A 99 -0.26 7.19 -8.84
N VAL A 100 0.08 7.21 -7.56
CA VAL A 100 0.07 6.01 -6.71
C VAL A 100 -1.22 5.99 -5.91
N ILE A 101 -2.05 4.99 -6.17
CA ILE A 101 -3.30 4.72 -5.45
C ILE A 101 -3.00 3.67 -4.38
N THR A 102 -3.22 4.03 -3.12
CA THR A 102 -2.91 3.19 -1.95
C THR A 102 -4.02 3.34 -0.90
N GLY A 103 -3.80 2.84 0.31
CA GLY A 103 -4.56 3.22 1.49
C GLY A 103 -5.78 2.38 1.77
N GLY A 104 -5.84 1.92 3.02
CA GLY A 104 -6.55 0.68 3.28
C GLY A 104 -6.20 -0.36 2.20
N GLU A 105 -7.17 -1.15 1.78
CA GLU A 105 -7.07 -1.92 0.53
C GLU A 105 -7.80 -1.15 -0.58
N PRO A 106 -7.09 -0.51 -1.53
CA PRO A 106 -7.73 0.38 -2.48
C PRO A 106 -8.68 -0.33 -3.43
N LEU A 107 -8.45 -1.61 -3.77
CA LEU A 107 -9.29 -2.35 -4.69
C LEU A 107 -10.69 -2.65 -4.14
N LEU A 108 -10.93 -2.47 -2.83
CA LEU A 108 -12.28 -2.47 -2.26
C LEU A 108 -13.17 -1.35 -2.83
N GLN A 109 -12.57 -0.31 -3.42
CA GLN A 109 -13.28 0.82 -4.03
C GLN A 109 -13.15 0.85 -5.56
N GLY A 110 -12.86 -0.31 -6.19
CA GLY A 110 -12.48 -0.42 -7.60
C GLY A 110 -13.41 0.26 -8.62
N ALA A 111 -14.73 0.25 -8.41
CA ALA A 111 -15.67 0.92 -9.32
C ALA A 111 -15.56 2.46 -9.28
N ALA A 112 -15.31 3.03 -8.10
CA ALA A 112 -15.08 4.47 -7.95
C ALA A 112 -13.70 4.86 -8.48
N LEU A 113 -12.68 4.03 -8.23
CA LEU A 113 -11.35 4.21 -8.80
C LEU A 113 -11.36 4.16 -10.33
N ALA A 114 -12.16 3.29 -10.95
CA ALA A 114 -12.30 3.23 -12.42
C ALA A 114 -12.81 4.56 -13.00
N ARG A 115 -13.77 5.19 -12.32
CA ARG A 115 -14.30 6.51 -12.71
C ARG A 115 -13.27 7.62 -12.48
N LEU A 116 -12.54 7.59 -11.37
CA LEU A 116 -11.43 8.52 -11.12
C LEU A 116 -10.35 8.41 -12.21
N ALA A 117 -9.91 7.19 -12.52
CA ALA A 117 -8.89 6.96 -13.54
C ALA A 117 -9.32 7.50 -14.92
N ALA A 118 -10.60 7.37 -15.27
CA ALA A 118 -11.14 7.88 -16.54
C ALA A 118 -11.08 9.41 -16.66
N LEU A 119 -11.00 10.14 -15.53
CA LEU A 119 -10.81 11.59 -15.48
C LEU A 119 -9.33 12.00 -15.57
N LEU A 120 -8.40 11.04 -15.61
CA LEU A 120 -6.96 11.23 -15.57
C LEU A 120 -6.26 10.49 -16.74
N PRO A 121 -6.65 10.72 -18.01
CA PRO A 121 -6.26 9.88 -19.15
C PRO A 121 -4.75 9.81 -19.43
N ASP A 122 -4.00 10.86 -19.09
CA ASP A 122 -2.54 10.92 -19.30
C ASP A 122 -1.73 10.49 -18.06
N MET A 123 -2.40 10.13 -16.97
CA MET A 123 -1.76 9.77 -15.71
C MET A 123 -1.25 8.33 -15.76
N ARG A 124 0.01 8.13 -15.38
CA ARG A 124 0.54 6.77 -15.17
C ARG A 124 0.12 6.27 -13.80
N ILE A 125 -0.87 5.38 -13.76
CA ILE A 125 -1.46 4.87 -12.51
C ILE A 125 -0.72 3.62 -12.01
N GLU A 126 -0.32 3.64 -10.74
CA GLU A 126 0.17 2.51 -9.97
C GLU A 126 -0.78 2.20 -8.80
N ILE A 127 -0.95 0.92 -8.47
CA ILE A 127 -1.76 0.51 -7.32
C ILE A 127 -0.91 -0.28 -6.32
N GLU A 128 -0.91 0.16 -5.07
CA GLU A 128 -0.40 -0.62 -3.92
C GLU A 128 -1.55 -1.45 -3.33
N THR A 129 -1.49 -2.77 -3.40
CA THR A 129 -2.57 -3.66 -2.93
C THR A 129 -2.02 -4.78 -2.05
N ASN A 130 -2.79 -5.25 -1.08
CA ASN A 130 -2.51 -6.46 -0.32
C ASN A 130 -2.72 -7.75 -1.15
N GLY A 131 -3.29 -7.63 -2.35
CA GLY A 131 -3.45 -8.74 -3.31
C GLY A 131 -4.70 -9.60 -3.10
N THR A 132 -5.53 -9.32 -2.11
CA THR A 132 -6.70 -10.16 -1.78
C THR A 132 -7.93 -9.88 -2.64
N VAL A 133 -7.96 -8.76 -3.37
CA VAL A 133 -9.10 -8.32 -4.18
C VAL A 133 -8.70 -8.22 -5.64
N ALA A 134 -9.56 -8.68 -6.56
CA ALA A 134 -9.35 -8.50 -8.00
C ALA A 134 -9.54 -7.02 -8.40
N PRO A 135 -8.74 -6.48 -9.33
CA PRO A 135 -9.02 -5.16 -9.87
C PRO A 135 -10.37 -5.18 -10.60
N HIS A 136 -11.14 -4.11 -10.45
CA HIS A 136 -12.37 -3.94 -11.22
C HIS A 136 -12.01 -3.85 -12.71
N ALA A 137 -12.73 -4.56 -13.59
CA ALA A 137 -12.36 -4.66 -15.01
C ALA A 137 -12.21 -3.28 -15.72
N ALA A 138 -13.09 -2.33 -15.40
CA ALA A 138 -12.99 -0.97 -15.94
C ALA A 138 -11.80 -0.16 -15.38
N LEU A 139 -11.26 -0.52 -14.21
CA LEU A 139 -10.04 0.07 -13.66
C LEU A 139 -8.81 -0.60 -14.26
N ASP A 140 -8.83 -1.93 -14.39
CA ASP A 140 -7.68 -2.74 -14.78
C ASP A 140 -7.02 -2.27 -16.08
N GLY A 141 -7.81 -1.96 -17.11
CA GLY A 141 -7.29 -1.44 -18.38
C GLY A 141 -6.59 -0.08 -18.31
N GLN A 142 -6.70 0.64 -17.19
CA GLN A 142 -6.13 1.97 -16.96
C GLN A 142 -4.89 1.92 -16.04
N VAL A 143 -4.57 0.76 -15.45
CA VAL A 143 -3.46 0.62 -14.51
C VAL A 143 -2.19 0.19 -15.23
N ALA A 144 -1.11 0.94 -15.02
CA ALA A 144 0.19 0.69 -15.63
C ALA A 144 1.05 -0.27 -14.81
N GLN A 145 0.84 -0.35 -13.48
CA GLN A 145 1.63 -1.19 -12.58
C GLN A 145 0.83 -1.56 -11.33
N TYR A 146 0.98 -2.81 -10.89
CA TYR A 146 0.50 -3.27 -9.59
C TYR A 146 1.69 -3.60 -8.69
N ASN A 147 1.72 -3.00 -7.51
CA ASN A 147 2.62 -3.35 -6.42
C ASN A 147 1.82 -4.23 -5.44
N VAL A 148 1.91 -5.54 -5.64
CA VAL A 148 1.17 -6.54 -4.86
C VAL A 148 2.01 -6.92 -3.65
N SER A 149 1.48 -6.76 -2.46
CA SER A 149 2.17 -7.08 -1.21
C SER A 149 1.37 -8.12 -0.43
N PRO A 150 1.50 -9.42 -0.77
CA PRO A 150 0.87 -10.48 -0.01
C PRO A 150 1.36 -10.44 1.44
N LYS A 151 0.43 -10.65 2.38
CA LYS A 151 0.72 -10.53 3.80
C LYS A 151 1.05 -11.91 4.36
N LEU A 152 2.32 -12.09 4.75
CA LEU A 152 2.86 -13.31 5.34
C LEU A 152 2.25 -13.61 6.72
N ALA A 153 2.54 -14.79 7.28
CA ALA A 153 2.00 -15.24 8.56
C ALA A 153 2.27 -14.25 9.72
N HIS A 154 3.44 -13.61 9.73
CA HIS A 154 3.82 -12.61 10.74
C HIS A 154 2.94 -11.35 10.76
N SER A 155 2.11 -11.14 9.73
CA SER A 155 1.08 -10.10 9.73
C SER A 155 -0.05 -10.36 10.74
N GLY A 156 -0.20 -11.60 11.23
CA GLY A 156 -1.25 -11.99 12.16
C GLY A 156 -2.62 -12.26 11.52
N ASN A 157 -2.73 -12.20 10.19
CA ASN A 157 -3.96 -12.55 9.48
C ASN A 157 -4.00 -14.06 9.18
N PRO A 158 -5.18 -14.71 9.22
CA PRO A 158 -5.35 -16.05 8.68
C PRO A 158 -4.95 -16.13 7.21
N ALA A 159 -4.26 -17.21 6.82
CA ALA A 159 -3.72 -17.36 5.47
C ALA A 159 -4.82 -17.45 4.39
N ASP A 160 -5.96 -18.06 4.68
CA ASP A 160 -7.10 -18.12 3.76
C ASP A 160 -7.70 -16.74 3.44
N LEU A 161 -7.57 -15.79 4.38
CA LEU A 161 -7.96 -14.40 4.17
C LEU A 161 -6.86 -13.57 3.47
N ALA A 162 -5.61 -13.72 3.89
CA ALA A 162 -4.49 -12.88 3.44
C ALA A 162 -3.82 -13.35 2.14
N LEU A 163 -3.94 -14.64 1.83
CA LEU A 163 -3.28 -15.31 0.71
C LEU A 163 -4.27 -16.16 -0.12
N PRO A 164 -5.38 -15.59 -0.65
CA PRO A 164 -6.34 -16.38 -1.43
C PRO A 164 -5.65 -17.03 -2.65
N PRO A 165 -5.67 -18.37 -2.78
CA PRO A 165 -4.90 -19.09 -3.80
C PRO A 165 -5.19 -18.63 -5.23
N GLU A 166 -6.46 -18.35 -5.54
CA GLU A 166 -6.90 -17.88 -6.85
C GLU A 166 -6.42 -16.47 -7.16
N ARG A 167 -6.20 -15.63 -6.13
CA ARG A 167 -5.64 -14.29 -6.30
C ARG A 167 -4.14 -14.34 -6.51
N LEU A 168 -3.41 -15.14 -5.73
CA LEU A 168 -1.96 -15.32 -5.92
C LEU A 168 -1.64 -15.85 -7.31
N THR A 169 -2.40 -16.85 -7.78
CA THR A 169 -2.28 -17.38 -9.15
C THR A 169 -2.54 -16.30 -10.20
N ALA A 170 -3.60 -15.50 -10.02
CA ALA A 170 -3.92 -14.42 -10.97
C ALA A 170 -2.85 -13.33 -11.01
N TRP A 171 -2.32 -12.90 -9.86
CA TRP A 171 -1.24 -11.91 -9.79
C TRP A 171 0.08 -12.45 -10.36
N ALA A 172 0.35 -13.75 -10.16
CA ALA A 172 1.50 -14.41 -10.77
C ALA A 172 1.38 -14.47 -12.30
N ALA A 173 0.17 -14.49 -12.87
CA ALA A 173 -0.04 -14.41 -14.31
C ALA A 173 -0.06 -12.96 -14.86
N GLU A 174 -0.27 -11.95 -14.02
CA GLU A 174 -0.36 -10.54 -14.42
C GLU A 174 1.05 -9.94 -14.64
N PRO A 175 1.46 -9.63 -15.89
CA PRO A 175 2.80 -9.13 -16.19
C PRO A 175 3.09 -7.73 -15.61
N ARG A 176 2.05 -6.93 -15.31
CA ARG A 176 2.20 -5.60 -14.68
C ARG A 176 2.40 -5.67 -13.16
N ALA A 177 2.28 -6.84 -12.55
CA ALA A 177 2.41 -7.02 -11.11
C ALA A 177 3.85 -7.26 -10.68
N THR A 178 4.33 -6.47 -9.72
CA THR A 178 5.52 -6.76 -8.91
C THR A 178 5.10 -7.15 -7.51
N PHE A 179 5.75 -8.17 -6.95
CA PHE A 179 5.50 -8.65 -5.61
C PHE A 179 6.49 -8.04 -4.63
N LYS A 180 5.99 -7.40 -3.57
CA LYS A 180 6.78 -6.76 -2.53
C LYS A 180 6.41 -7.36 -1.17
N PHE A 181 7.26 -8.25 -0.65
CA PHE A 181 7.03 -8.93 0.62
C PHE A 181 7.68 -8.16 1.75
N VAL A 182 6.92 -7.93 2.83
CA VAL A 182 7.44 -7.33 4.06
C VAL A 182 8.13 -8.41 4.89
N ILE A 183 9.38 -8.18 5.27
CA ILE A 183 10.26 -9.12 5.97
C ILE A 183 10.63 -8.53 7.33
N ALA A 184 10.17 -9.17 8.40
CA ALA A 184 10.48 -8.78 9.78
C ALA A 184 11.69 -9.56 10.33
N THR A 185 11.85 -10.81 9.88
CA THR A 185 12.94 -11.72 10.28
C THR A 185 13.47 -12.53 9.10
N PRO A 186 14.69 -13.09 9.15
CA PRO A 186 15.21 -13.97 8.11
C PRO A 186 14.31 -15.17 7.77
N ASP A 187 13.59 -15.71 8.76
CA ASP A 187 12.75 -16.90 8.61
C ASP A 187 11.54 -16.66 7.70
N ASP A 188 11.08 -15.41 7.57
CA ASP A 188 9.97 -15.04 6.69
C ASP A 188 10.27 -15.37 5.21
N LEU A 189 11.56 -15.43 4.84
CA LEU A 189 11.98 -15.76 3.48
C LEU A 189 11.58 -17.18 3.07
N ALA A 190 11.47 -18.12 4.02
CA ALA A 190 11.01 -19.47 3.74
C ALA A 190 9.57 -19.45 3.20
N GLU A 191 8.69 -18.61 3.78
CA GLU A 191 7.30 -18.45 3.34
C GLU A 191 7.25 -17.78 1.96
N VAL A 192 8.05 -16.73 1.72
CA VAL A 192 8.14 -16.07 0.40
C VAL A 192 8.53 -17.07 -0.69
N ARG A 193 9.54 -17.90 -0.43
CA ARG A 193 9.99 -18.92 -1.39
C ARG A 193 8.92 -19.98 -1.66
N ALA A 194 8.22 -20.43 -0.61
CA ALA A 194 7.12 -21.38 -0.76
C ALA A 194 5.97 -20.79 -1.59
N LEU A 195 5.60 -19.54 -1.37
CA LEU A 195 4.60 -18.84 -2.20
C LEU A 195 5.06 -18.70 -3.65
N ALA A 196 6.32 -18.34 -3.87
CA ALA A 196 6.86 -18.18 -5.21
C ALA A 196 6.83 -19.50 -6.00
N GLU A 197 7.19 -20.61 -5.36
CA GLU A 197 7.14 -21.94 -5.95
C GLU A 197 5.70 -22.42 -6.20
N ASN A 198 4.84 -22.37 -5.16
CA ASN A 198 3.47 -22.89 -5.22
C ASN A 198 2.59 -22.17 -6.26
N TYR A 199 2.83 -20.88 -6.48
CA TYR A 199 2.02 -20.04 -7.37
C TYR A 199 2.78 -19.59 -8.63
N ALA A 200 3.98 -20.11 -8.86
CA ALA A 200 4.84 -19.76 -10.00
C ALA A 200 5.07 -18.24 -10.14
N ILE A 201 5.29 -17.54 -9.01
CA ILE A 201 5.62 -16.11 -9.02
C ILE A 201 7.04 -15.96 -9.59
N PRO A 202 7.24 -15.23 -10.71
CA PRO A 202 8.56 -15.09 -11.30
C PRO A 202 9.50 -14.35 -10.36
N ARG A 203 10.68 -14.94 -10.14
CA ARG A 203 11.69 -14.47 -9.18
C ARG A 203 12.08 -13.02 -9.43
N GLU A 204 12.23 -12.62 -10.70
CA GLU A 204 12.58 -11.27 -11.11
C GLU A 204 11.51 -10.22 -10.76
N ARG A 205 10.29 -10.66 -10.44
CA ARG A 205 9.19 -9.80 -9.98
C ARG A 205 9.03 -9.80 -8.46
N ILE A 206 9.91 -10.47 -7.71
CA ILE A 206 9.89 -10.48 -6.25
C ILE A 206 10.88 -9.43 -5.70
N MET A 207 10.40 -8.65 -4.73
CA MET A 207 11.16 -7.70 -3.93
C MET A 207 10.96 -8.00 -2.45
N LEU A 208 12.05 -7.95 -1.68
CA LEU A 208 12.04 -8.06 -0.23
C LEU A 208 12.13 -6.65 0.37
N MET A 209 11.20 -6.30 1.24
CA MET A 209 11.15 -5.02 1.93
C MET A 209 11.30 -5.23 3.43
N PRO A 210 12.24 -4.57 4.12
CA PRO A 210 12.32 -4.68 5.57
C PRO A 210 11.06 -4.08 6.22
N GLU A 211 10.51 -4.76 7.23
CA GLU A 211 9.52 -4.12 8.12
C GLU A 211 10.19 -2.98 8.89
N GLY A 212 9.42 -1.99 9.34
CA GLY A 212 9.94 -0.90 10.18
C GLY A 212 9.34 0.45 9.80
N THR A 213 9.21 1.34 10.79
CA THR A 213 8.67 2.69 10.64
C THR A 213 9.71 3.77 10.92
N ASP A 214 10.95 3.40 11.20
CA ASP A 214 12.04 4.35 11.43
C ASP A 214 13.31 3.95 10.68
N SER A 215 14.11 4.97 10.37
CA SER A 215 15.34 4.87 9.59
C SER A 215 16.39 3.94 10.23
N ALA A 216 16.46 3.87 11.56
CA ALA A 216 17.44 3.03 12.25
C ALA A 216 17.07 1.55 12.14
N THR A 217 15.81 1.20 12.42
CA THR A 217 15.29 -0.16 12.27
C THR A 217 15.41 -0.67 10.83
N LEU A 218 15.08 0.16 9.84
CA LEU A 218 15.21 -0.22 8.42
C LEU A 218 16.66 -0.55 8.09
N ARG A 219 17.61 0.32 8.43
CA ARG A 219 19.05 0.09 8.17
C ARG A 219 19.58 -1.15 8.88
N GLU A 220 19.18 -1.38 10.13
CA GLU A 220 19.55 -2.59 10.87
C GLU A 220 19.08 -3.84 10.12
N ARG A 221 17.85 -3.83 9.62
CA ARG A 221 17.28 -4.97 8.91
C ARG A 221 17.85 -5.17 7.52
N GLU A 222 18.10 -4.09 6.79
CA GLU A 222 18.75 -4.15 5.48
C GLU A 222 20.15 -4.77 5.55
N CYS A 223 20.89 -4.58 6.65
CA CYS A 223 22.22 -5.18 6.84
C CYS A 223 22.21 -6.71 6.71
N TRP A 224 21.15 -7.39 7.17
CA TRP A 224 21.01 -8.84 7.02
C TRP A 224 20.10 -9.24 5.86
N LEU A 225 19.16 -8.39 5.43
CA LEU A 225 18.24 -8.68 4.33
C LEU A 225 18.90 -8.57 2.96
N ALA A 226 19.81 -7.61 2.76
CA ALA A 226 20.49 -7.44 1.48
C ALA A 226 21.37 -8.65 1.10
N PRO A 227 22.19 -9.23 2.02
CA PRO A 227 22.88 -10.50 1.77
C PRO A 227 21.94 -11.64 1.37
N LEU A 228 20.77 -11.76 2.01
CA LEU A 228 19.77 -12.79 1.65
C LEU A 228 19.19 -12.55 0.24
N ALA A 229 18.87 -11.30 -0.10
CA ALA A 229 18.40 -10.95 -1.44
C ALA A 229 19.45 -11.33 -2.50
N LEU A 230 20.72 -11.04 -2.25
CA LEU A 230 21.86 -11.42 -3.11
C LEU A 230 21.97 -12.95 -3.27
N GLU A 231 21.96 -13.68 -2.15
CA GLU A 231 22.07 -15.15 -2.13
C GLU A 231 20.97 -15.83 -2.96
N HIS A 232 19.75 -15.32 -2.86
CA HIS A 232 18.58 -15.92 -3.51
C HIS A 232 18.25 -15.32 -4.89
N GLY A 233 19.01 -14.32 -5.36
CA GLY A 233 18.76 -13.64 -6.63
C GLY A 233 17.43 -12.88 -6.65
N LEU A 234 17.07 -12.26 -5.52
CA LEU A 234 15.88 -11.45 -5.33
C LEU A 234 16.26 -9.96 -5.29
N ARG A 235 15.27 -9.07 -5.46
CA ARG A 235 15.49 -7.63 -5.36
C ARG A 235 15.21 -7.13 -3.94
N LEU A 236 15.91 -6.10 -3.52
CA LEU A 236 15.60 -5.35 -2.29
C LEU A 236 14.69 -4.17 -2.65
N SER A 237 13.69 -3.88 -1.81
CA SER A 237 12.93 -2.64 -1.80
C SER A 237 13.18 -1.95 -0.47
N ASP A 238 13.68 -0.73 -0.51
CA ASP A 238 13.74 0.14 0.67
C ASP A 238 12.37 0.82 0.90
N ARG A 239 12.27 1.61 1.97
CA ARG A 239 11.21 2.58 2.29
C ARG A 239 11.81 3.98 2.34
N LEU A 240 12.25 4.49 1.19
CA LEU A 240 13.00 5.75 1.07
C LEU A 240 12.32 6.95 1.76
N HIS A 241 10.98 7.02 1.73
CA HIS A 241 10.23 8.10 2.38
C HIS A 241 10.42 8.14 3.92
N ILE A 242 10.62 6.98 4.58
CA ILE A 242 10.92 6.93 6.02
C ILE A 242 12.29 7.56 6.31
N HIS A 243 13.27 7.36 5.42
CA HIS A 243 14.59 7.98 5.57
C HIS A 243 14.58 9.50 5.32
N LEU A 244 13.71 9.97 4.41
CA LEU A 244 13.61 11.38 4.04
C LEU A 244 12.75 12.19 5.02
N TYR A 245 11.64 11.62 5.49
CA TYR A 245 10.58 12.35 6.19
C TYR A 245 10.18 11.74 7.54
N GLY A 246 10.55 10.49 7.80
CA GLY A 246 10.11 9.73 8.97
C GLY A 246 8.72 9.11 8.77
N ASP A 247 8.14 8.60 9.86
CA ASP A 247 6.78 8.04 9.89
C ASP A 247 5.72 9.16 9.97
N THR A 248 5.66 9.97 8.91
CA THR A 248 4.74 11.10 8.79
C THR A 248 3.70 10.84 7.70
N ARG A 249 2.46 11.29 7.94
CA ARG A 249 1.40 11.23 6.92
C ARG A 249 1.66 12.27 5.84
N ALA A 250 1.23 11.94 4.62
CA ALA A 250 1.22 12.88 3.49
C ALA A 250 2.58 13.49 3.11
N THR A 251 3.67 12.74 3.29
CA THR A 251 5.04 13.12 2.94
C THR A 251 5.68 12.16 1.97
#